data_AF-A0A9D8SDX8-F1
#
_entry.id   AF-A0A9D8SDX8-F1
#
_cell.length_a   1.000
_cell.length_b   1.000
_cell.length_c   1.000
_cell.angle_alpha   90.00
_cell.angle_beta   90.00
_cell.angle_gamma   90.00
#
_symmetry.space_group_name_H-M   'P 1'
#
loop_
_entity.id
_entity.type
_entity.pdbx_description
1 polymer ?
#
loop_
_entity_poly.entity_id
_entity_poly.type
_entity_poly.pdbx_seq_one_letter_code
_entity_poly.pdbx_strand_id
1 'polypeptide(L)'
;MSDNIFGAIGIDTSNYTSSAAVMFSDMTCRSEKKLLPVPQGSLGLRQSDAVFAHVKQFAEVFSRLEISGSDIRAIGVSSRPRNVEGSYMPCFMYGLSVAQVLGSTLGVPVYEFSHQQGHIAAAVYSSGKDELFDRPFMCFHASGGTTELLRVNSLDDISIAAATADISVGQLIDRVGVMLGSGFPAGPFLEKLALGGSLPEKPIIRIKDGHCSLSGFENKTKTMLEKGISPENIAFYTIETVAMTVKKMTEEYNPEKLPV
;
A
#
# COMPACT_ATOMS: atom_id res chain seq x y z
N MET A 1 -40.99 -5.70 6.88
CA MET A 1 -40.14 -4.54 7.21
C MET A 1 -39.12 -4.48 6.10
N SER A 2 -39.04 -3.39 5.34
CA SER A 2 -37.89 -3.20 4.44
C SER A 2 -36.65 -3.16 5.32
N ASP A 3 -35.69 -4.05 5.09
CA ASP A 3 -34.42 -4.01 5.81
C ASP A 3 -33.79 -2.63 5.56
N ASN A 4 -33.68 -1.83 6.62
CA ASN A 4 -33.15 -0.48 6.49
C ASN A 4 -31.68 -0.59 6.11
N ILE A 5 -31.30 -0.09 4.93
CA ILE A 5 -29.91 -0.12 4.46
C ILE A 5 -29.11 0.84 5.35
N PHE A 6 -28.08 0.33 6.00
CA PHE A 6 -27.15 1.11 6.83
C PHE A 6 -25.73 0.99 6.30
N GLY A 7 -24.87 1.94 6.66
CA GLY A 7 -23.51 2.03 6.15
C GLY A 7 -22.44 2.22 7.22
N ALA A 8 -21.20 1.89 6.83
CA ALA A 8 -19.98 2.18 7.57
C ALA A 8 -19.04 3.03 6.71
N ILE A 9 -18.51 4.10 7.28
CA ILE A 9 -17.57 4.99 6.60
C ILE A 9 -16.15 4.46 6.80
N GLY A 10 -15.33 4.49 5.76
CA GLY A 10 -13.87 4.29 5.83
C GLY A 10 -13.13 5.58 5.53
N ILE A 11 -12.12 5.92 6.32
CA ILE A 11 -11.24 7.09 6.11
C ILE A 11 -9.79 6.63 6.07
N ASP A 12 -9.07 7.04 5.03
CA ASP A 12 -7.64 6.80 4.92
C ASP A 12 -6.94 8.05 4.37
N THR A 13 -6.02 8.59 5.17
CA THR A 13 -5.17 9.74 4.83
C THR A 13 -3.70 9.33 4.86
N SER A 14 -3.40 8.15 4.33
CA SER A 14 -2.04 7.66 4.22
C SER A 14 -1.29 8.39 3.10
N ASN A 15 -0.14 8.93 3.48
CA ASN A 15 0.92 9.45 2.62
C ASN A 15 0.44 10.31 1.43
N TYR A 16 0.18 9.70 0.26
CA TYR A 16 -0.04 10.41 -1.01
C TYR A 16 -1.51 10.53 -1.44
N THR A 17 -2.46 9.95 -0.70
CA THR A 17 -3.87 9.96 -1.10
C THR A 17 -4.79 10.37 0.05
N SER A 18 -5.70 11.30 -0.22
CA SER A 18 -6.88 11.49 0.63
C SER A 18 -7.99 10.61 0.11
N SER A 19 -8.46 9.67 0.92
CA SER A 19 -9.51 8.74 0.53
C SER A 19 -10.57 8.58 1.60
N ALA A 20 -11.81 8.45 1.14
CA ALA A 20 -12.93 8.07 1.97
C ALA A 20 -13.82 7.10 1.20
N ALA A 21 -14.53 6.25 1.91
CA ALA A 21 -15.49 5.32 1.34
C ALA A 21 -16.69 5.14 2.27
N VAL A 22 -17.78 4.64 1.72
CA VAL A 22 -18.91 4.09 2.47
C VAL A 22 -19.24 2.70 1.93
N MET A 23 -19.34 1.73 2.82
CA MET A 23 -19.84 0.38 2.53
C MET A 23 -21.22 0.24 3.17
N PHE A 24 -22.21 -0.15 2.38
CA PHE A 24 -23.58 -0.39 2.85
C PHE A 24 -23.83 -1.87 3.12
N SER A 25 -24.87 -2.16 3.92
CA SER A 25 -25.26 -3.52 4.33
C SER A 25 -25.72 -4.41 3.17
N ASP A 26 -26.04 -3.82 2.02
CA ASP A 26 -26.36 -4.52 0.78
C ASP A 26 -25.12 -4.77 -0.11
N MET A 27 -23.92 -4.57 0.44
CA MET A 27 -22.62 -4.70 -0.22
C MET A 27 -22.35 -3.65 -1.31
N THR A 28 -23.17 -2.61 -1.42
CA THR A 28 -22.85 -1.47 -2.28
C THR A 28 -21.76 -0.62 -1.63
N CYS A 29 -20.79 -0.20 -2.44
CA CYS A 29 -19.66 0.61 -1.99
C CYS A 29 -19.53 1.86 -2.86
N ARG A 30 -19.33 3.01 -2.22
CA ARG A 30 -18.91 4.26 -2.88
C ARG A 30 -17.57 4.66 -2.30
N SER A 31 -16.64 5.06 -3.16
CA SER A 31 -15.31 5.50 -2.72
C SER A 31 -14.85 6.69 -3.53
N GLU A 32 -14.19 7.60 -2.84
CA GLU A 32 -13.65 8.84 -3.40
C GLU A 32 -12.21 8.98 -2.96
N LYS A 33 -11.35 9.40 -3.89
CA LYS A 33 -9.94 9.60 -3.61
C LYS A 33 -9.35 10.75 -4.41
N LYS A 34 -8.37 11.43 -3.82
CA LYS A 34 -7.61 12.49 -4.46
C LYS A 34 -6.14 12.36 -4.11
N LEU A 35 -5.30 12.27 -5.14
CA LEU A 35 -3.85 12.31 -4.99
C LEU A 35 -3.42 13.67 -4.48
N LEU A 36 -2.45 13.67 -3.57
CA LEU A 36 -1.85 14.89 -3.05
C LEU A 36 -0.98 15.54 -4.14
N PRO A 37 -0.89 16.88 -4.17
CA PRO A 37 -0.02 17.59 -5.10
C PRO A 37 1.45 17.33 -4.72
N VAL A 38 2.16 16.56 -5.55
CA VAL A 38 3.60 16.31 -5.41
C VAL A 38 4.34 17.22 -6.40
N PRO A 39 5.26 18.09 -5.96
CA PRO A 39 6.04 18.93 -6.86
C PRO A 39 6.81 18.09 -7.89
N GLN A 40 6.77 18.50 -9.16
CA GLN A 40 7.50 17.81 -10.22
C GLN A 40 9.00 17.80 -9.90
N GLY A 41 9.61 16.60 -9.95
CA GLY A 41 11.03 16.41 -9.64
C GLY A 41 11.34 16.16 -8.15
N SER A 42 10.35 16.14 -7.25
CA SER A 42 10.59 15.71 -5.87
C SER A 42 10.60 14.17 -5.75
N LEU A 43 11.36 13.66 -4.78
CA LEU A 43 11.45 12.23 -4.44
C LEU A 43 10.36 11.80 -3.42
N GLY A 44 9.31 12.61 -3.24
CA GLY A 44 8.24 12.38 -2.27
C GLY A 44 7.68 13.67 -1.65
N LEU A 45 6.87 13.50 -0.59
CA LEU A 45 6.29 14.58 0.22
C LEU A 45 6.85 14.56 1.64
N ARG A 46 7.08 15.75 2.20
CA ARG A 46 7.33 15.87 3.65
C ARG A 46 6.04 15.60 4.39
N GLN A 47 6.14 14.99 5.57
CA GLN A 47 4.96 14.59 6.35
C GLN A 47 4.07 15.78 6.73
N SER A 48 4.65 16.94 7.03
CA SER A 48 3.90 18.18 7.28
C SER A 48 3.13 18.67 6.06
N ASP A 49 3.73 18.56 4.88
CA ASP A 49 3.11 18.97 3.61
C ASP A 49 1.95 18.03 3.26
N ALA A 50 2.12 16.74 3.55
CA ALA A 50 1.05 15.74 3.40
C ALA A 50 -0.16 16.08 4.28
N VAL A 51 0.05 16.32 5.58
CA VAL A 51 -1.01 16.76 6.50
C VAL A 51 -1.74 17.98 5.96
N PHE A 52 -0.99 19.02 5.55
CA PHE A 52 -1.58 20.25 5.03
C PHE A 52 -2.39 20.02 3.75
N ALA A 53 -1.92 19.15 2.86
CA ALA A 53 -2.66 18.80 1.66
C ALA A 53 -3.95 18.04 1.98
N HIS A 54 -3.94 17.10 2.93
CA HIS A 54 -5.16 16.43 3.40
C HIS A 54 -6.17 17.45 3.94
N VAL A 55 -5.74 18.37 4.81
CA VAL A 55 -6.58 19.45 5.35
C VAL A 55 -7.27 20.25 4.25
N LYS A 56 -6.54 20.57 3.17
CA LYS A 56 -7.06 21.38 2.06
C LYS A 56 -8.10 20.67 1.21
N GLN A 57 -7.98 19.36 1.02
CA GLN A 57 -8.76 18.65 -0.01
C GLN A 57 -9.73 17.60 0.51
N PHE A 58 -9.61 17.16 1.77
CA PHE A 58 -10.42 16.05 2.27
C PHE A 58 -11.92 16.38 2.33
N ALA A 59 -12.29 17.62 2.62
CA ALA A 59 -13.70 18.04 2.59
C ALA A 59 -14.34 17.84 1.20
N GLU A 60 -13.60 18.16 0.12
CA GLU A 60 -14.02 17.91 -1.26
C GLU A 60 -14.19 16.41 -1.51
N VAL A 61 -13.19 15.59 -1.14
CA VAL A 61 -13.25 14.12 -1.27
C VAL A 61 -14.46 13.55 -0.53
N PHE A 62 -14.67 13.94 0.71
CA PHE A 62 -15.75 13.42 1.54
C PHE A 62 -17.13 13.84 1.01
N SER A 63 -17.27 15.08 0.54
CA SER A 63 -18.55 15.59 0.00
C SER A 63 -19.05 14.79 -1.22
N ARG A 64 -18.13 14.27 -2.04
CA ARG A 64 -18.45 13.48 -3.24
C ARG A 64 -18.97 12.08 -2.94
N LEU A 65 -18.90 11.59 -1.70
CA LEU A 65 -19.52 10.31 -1.33
C LEU A 65 -21.04 10.36 -1.39
N GLU A 66 -21.64 11.57 -1.32
CA GLU A 66 -23.09 11.79 -1.40
C GLU A 66 -23.89 10.92 -0.41
N ILE A 67 -23.46 10.92 0.87
CA ILE A 67 -24.01 10.11 1.96
C ILE A 67 -25.02 10.85 2.85
N SER A 68 -25.50 12.01 2.40
CA SER A 68 -26.49 12.78 3.15
C SER A 68 -27.78 11.97 3.30
N GLY A 69 -28.29 11.86 4.52
CA GLY A 69 -29.49 11.07 4.84
C GLY A 69 -29.27 9.55 4.93
N SER A 70 -28.05 9.04 4.75
CA SER A 70 -27.73 7.63 4.98
C SER A 70 -27.72 7.29 6.48
N ASP A 71 -28.22 6.09 6.84
CA ASP A 71 -28.10 5.52 8.19
C ASP A 71 -26.66 5.01 8.39
N ILE A 72 -25.77 5.86 8.91
CA ILE A 72 -24.38 5.47 9.21
C ILE A 72 -24.31 4.92 10.63
N ARG A 73 -23.65 3.77 10.81
CA ARG A 73 -23.56 3.07 12.11
C ARG A 73 -22.14 2.85 12.63
N ALA A 74 -21.12 3.10 11.82
CA ALA A 74 -19.73 2.96 12.23
C ALA A 74 -18.81 3.80 11.35
N ILE A 75 -17.63 4.11 11.87
CA ILE A 75 -16.54 4.75 11.13
C ILE A 75 -15.26 3.95 11.37
N GLY A 76 -14.63 3.47 10.31
CA GLY A 76 -13.28 2.92 10.32
C GLY A 76 -12.27 3.97 9.84
N VAL A 77 -11.11 4.05 10.49
CA VAL A 77 -10.05 4.98 10.11
C VAL A 77 -8.68 4.34 10.21
N SER A 78 -7.83 4.57 9.22
CA SER A 78 -6.41 4.24 9.34
C SER A 78 -5.72 5.27 10.23
N SER A 79 -5.23 4.85 11.40
CA SER A 79 -4.58 5.74 12.38
C SER A 79 -3.06 5.59 12.45
N ARG A 80 -2.49 4.55 11.83
CA ARG A 80 -1.06 4.23 11.88
C ARG A 80 -0.60 3.42 10.66
N PRO A 81 0.70 3.41 10.31
CA PRO A 81 1.21 2.57 9.24
C PRO A 81 1.01 1.06 9.49
N ARG A 82 1.44 0.58 10.66
CA ARG A 82 1.42 -0.84 11.06
C ARG A 82 0.87 -1.00 12.47
N ASN A 83 0.39 -2.19 12.81
CA ASN A 83 -0.14 -2.50 14.14
C ASN A 83 0.97 -2.87 15.13
N VAL A 84 1.97 -1.99 15.30
CA VAL A 84 3.08 -2.19 16.24
C VAL A 84 3.28 -0.94 17.10
N GLU A 85 3.82 -1.13 18.30
CA GLU A 85 4.10 -0.04 19.23
C GLU A 85 5.03 1.01 18.58
N GLY A 86 4.71 2.30 18.79
CA GLY A 86 5.46 3.41 18.20
C GLY A 86 5.26 3.62 16.68
N SER A 87 4.42 2.82 16.00
CA SER A 87 4.10 3.05 14.59
C SER A 87 3.27 4.33 14.43
N TYR A 88 3.92 5.37 13.91
CA TYR A 88 3.33 6.69 13.81
C TYR A 88 3.74 7.40 12.52
N MET A 89 2.81 8.13 11.92
CA MET A 89 3.10 9.06 10.83
C MET A 89 2.08 10.22 10.87
N PRO A 90 2.52 11.50 10.85
CA PRO A 90 1.63 12.65 11.08
C PRO A 90 0.40 12.72 10.17
N CYS A 91 0.47 12.27 8.92
CA CYS A 91 -0.65 12.34 7.98
C CYS A 91 -1.90 11.56 8.43
N PHE A 92 -1.74 10.48 9.22
CA PHE A 92 -2.86 9.73 9.76
C PHE A 92 -3.63 10.48 10.86
N MET A 93 -2.98 11.43 11.55
CA MET A 93 -3.62 12.20 12.63
C MET A 93 -4.80 13.03 12.12
N TYR A 94 -4.71 13.51 10.87
CA TYR A 94 -5.80 14.28 10.28
C TYR A 94 -7.03 13.41 10.04
N GLY A 95 -6.88 12.24 9.39
CA GLY A 95 -7.97 11.29 9.19
C GLY A 95 -8.60 10.84 10.50
N LEU A 96 -7.76 10.52 11.50
CA LEU A 96 -8.22 10.14 12.85
C LEU A 96 -9.04 11.26 13.50
N SER A 97 -8.57 12.50 13.45
CA SER A 97 -9.29 13.64 14.01
C SER A 97 -10.66 13.83 13.34
N VAL A 98 -10.73 13.71 12.01
CA VAL A 98 -12.01 13.79 11.28
C VAL A 98 -12.95 12.65 11.69
N ALA A 99 -12.44 11.41 11.78
CA ALA A 99 -13.23 10.26 12.18
C ALA A 99 -13.81 10.42 13.60
N GLN A 100 -13.01 10.91 14.55
CA GLN A 100 -13.45 11.15 15.93
C GLN A 100 -14.52 12.24 16.05
N VAL A 101 -14.34 13.36 15.33
CA VAL A 101 -15.34 14.43 15.28
C VAL A 101 -16.65 13.93 14.66
N LEU A 102 -16.56 13.19 13.55
CA LEU A 102 -17.73 12.65 12.86
C LEU A 102 -18.45 11.60 13.70
N GLY A 103 -17.71 10.68 14.33
CA GLY A 103 -18.28 9.65 15.21
C GLY A 103 -19.00 10.24 16.42
N SER A 104 -18.41 11.26 17.03
CA SER A 104 -19.03 12.01 18.14
C SER A 104 -20.29 12.76 17.69
N THR A 105 -20.29 13.32 16.48
CA THR A 105 -21.43 14.05 15.92
C THR A 105 -22.60 13.13 15.58
N LEU A 106 -22.32 11.94 15.03
CA LEU A 106 -23.32 10.96 14.63
C LEU A 106 -23.74 10.03 15.76
N GLY A 107 -23.00 9.99 16.88
CA GLY A 107 -23.25 9.07 17.98
C GLY A 107 -22.91 7.61 17.65
N VAL A 108 -21.90 7.39 16.80
CA VAL A 108 -21.50 6.06 16.31
C VAL A 108 -20.07 5.71 16.73
N PRO A 109 -19.74 4.41 16.90
CA PRO A 109 -18.39 3.99 17.21
C PRO A 109 -17.39 4.32 16.10
N VAL A 110 -16.17 4.64 16.53
CA VAL A 110 -14.99 4.84 15.67
C VAL A 110 -14.01 3.70 15.94
N TYR A 111 -13.62 3.01 14.87
CA TYR A 111 -12.67 1.90 14.90
C TYR A 111 -11.36 2.31 14.23
N GLU A 112 -10.27 2.12 14.94
CA GLU A 112 -8.93 2.46 14.47
C GLU A 112 -8.20 1.22 13.93
N PHE A 113 -7.70 1.33 12.71
CA PHE A 113 -6.94 0.29 12.04
C PHE A 113 -5.56 0.81 11.65
N SER A 114 -4.61 -0.10 11.49
CA SER A 114 -3.40 0.21 10.73
C SER A 114 -3.70 0.20 9.23
N HIS A 115 -2.93 0.98 8.48
CA HIS A 115 -3.00 1.00 7.02
C HIS A 115 -2.69 -0.39 6.41
N GLN A 116 -1.74 -1.11 7.02
CA GLN A 116 -1.42 -2.49 6.64
C GLN A 116 -2.62 -3.45 6.81
N GLN A 117 -3.36 -3.35 7.93
CA GLN A 117 -4.60 -4.13 8.12
C GLN A 117 -5.62 -3.82 7.02
N GLY A 118 -5.79 -2.53 6.66
CA GLY A 118 -6.67 -2.12 5.57
C GLY A 118 -6.29 -2.74 4.23
N HIS A 119 -4.99 -2.76 3.88
CA HIS A 119 -4.51 -3.43 2.67
C HIS A 119 -4.76 -4.93 2.66
N ILE A 120 -4.50 -5.62 3.77
CA ILE A 120 -4.74 -7.07 3.87
C ILE A 120 -6.24 -7.36 3.73
N ALA A 121 -7.09 -6.64 4.46
CA ALA A 121 -8.54 -6.82 4.40
C ALA A 121 -9.10 -6.55 2.99
N ALA A 122 -8.63 -5.49 2.32
CA ALA A 122 -9.01 -5.20 0.95
C ALA A 122 -8.56 -6.30 -0.04
N ALA A 123 -7.38 -6.87 0.15
CA ALA A 123 -6.88 -7.98 -0.68
C ALA A 123 -7.73 -9.25 -0.49
N VAL A 124 -8.09 -9.59 0.76
CA VAL A 124 -8.97 -10.73 1.05
C VAL A 124 -10.33 -10.52 0.40
N TYR A 125 -10.97 -9.37 0.66
CA TYR A 125 -12.28 -9.02 0.13
C TYR A 125 -12.33 -9.04 -1.40
N SER A 126 -11.37 -8.38 -2.06
CA SER A 126 -11.32 -8.33 -3.54
C SER A 126 -10.99 -9.67 -4.19
N SER A 127 -10.37 -10.60 -3.47
CA SER A 127 -10.13 -11.96 -3.95
C SER A 127 -11.37 -12.86 -3.89
N GLY A 128 -12.44 -12.43 -3.21
CA GLY A 128 -13.64 -13.23 -2.97
C GLY A 128 -13.41 -14.43 -2.06
N LYS A 129 -12.38 -14.37 -1.21
CA LYS A 129 -11.96 -15.46 -0.31
C LYS A 129 -12.13 -15.07 1.16
N ASP A 130 -13.35 -14.68 1.52
CA ASP A 130 -13.66 -14.20 2.87
C ASP A 130 -13.33 -15.23 3.95
N GLU A 131 -13.28 -16.53 3.60
CA GLU A 131 -12.84 -17.59 4.51
C GLU A 131 -11.38 -17.45 4.99
N LEU A 132 -10.58 -16.58 4.36
CA LEU A 132 -9.23 -16.23 4.84
C LEU A 132 -9.26 -15.39 6.11
N PHE A 133 -10.35 -14.68 6.43
CA PHE A 133 -10.46 -13.98 7.71
C PHE A 133 -10.52 -14.95 8.91
N ASP A 134 -10.94 -16.19 8.69
CA ASP A 134 -11.17 -17.20 9.73
C ASP A 134 -10.02 -18.21 9.90
N ARG A 135 -8.90 -18.04 9.19
CA ARG A 135 -7.75 -18.96 9.27
C ARG A 135 -6.43 -18.27 8.97
N PRO A 136 -5.29 -18.81 9.46
CA PRO A 136 -3.99 -18.27 9.11
C PRO A 136 -3.70 -18.32 7.61
N PHE A 137 -3.09 -17.27 7.07
CA PHE A 137 -2.64 -17.20 5.69
C PHE A 137 -1.35 -16.38 5.53
N MET A 138 -0.72 -16.50 4.36
CA MET A 138 0.44 -15.70 3.98
C MET A 138 0.01 -14.62 3.00
N CYS A 139 0.56 -13.41 3.16
CA CYS A 139 0.24 -12.27 2.30
C CYS A 139 1.52 -11.49 1.97
N PHE A 140 1.69 -11.07 0.73
CA PHE A 140 2.71 -10.08 0.39
C PHE A 140 2.15 -8.67 0.53
N HIS A 141 2.78 -7.87 1.37
CA HIS A 141 2.55 -6.44 1.48
C HIS A 141 3.69 -5.70 0.77
N ALA A 142 3.46 -5.35 -0.50
CA ALA A 142 4.40 -4.65 -1.36
C ALA A 142 3.90 -3.22 -1.64
N SER A 143 4.35 -2.27 -0.83
CA SER A 143 4.01 -0.85 -0.95
C SER A 143 5.19 -0.03 -1.48
N GLY A 144 5.00 1.28 -1.66
CA GLY A 144 6.10 2.20 -1.92
C GLY A 144 7.15 2.21 -0.79
N GLY A 145 6.77 1.92 0.45
CA GLY A 145 7.69 1.97 1.61
C GLY A 145 8.16 0.61 2.12
N THR A 146 7.48 -0.48 1.78
CA THR A 146 7.71 -1.80 2.37
C THR A 146 7.63 -2.90 1.33
N THR A 147 8.36 -3.99 1.56
CA THR A 147 8.15 -5.25 0.86
C THR A 147 8.30 -6.35 1.89
N GLU A 148 7.17 -6.87 2.34
CA GLU A 148 7.07 -7.81 3.45
C GLU A 148 6.25 -9.02 3.00
N LEU A 149 6.76 -10.22 3.28
CA LEU A 149 5.95 -11.43 3.36
C LEU A 149 5.43 -11.51 4.80
N LEU A 150 4.12 -11.46 4.96
CA LEU A 150 3.43 -11.45 6.23
C LEU A 150 2.81 -12.82 6.49
N ARG A 151 2.92 -13.27 7.73
CA ARG A 151 2.07 -14.32 8.29
C ARG A 151 0.93 -13.63 9.04
N VAL A 152 -0.29 -13.85 8.57
CA VAL A 152 -1.52 -13.29 9.14
C VAL A 152 -2.23 -14.42 9.86
N ASN A 153 -2.17 -14.46 11.18
CA ASN A 153 -2.99 -15.41 11.96
C ASN A 153 -4.40 -14.83 12.17
N SER A 154 -4.49 -13.51 12.33
CA SER A 154 -5.72 -12.70 12.27
C SER A 154 -5.35 -11.28 11.84
N LEU A 155 -6.31 -10.39 11.60
CA LEU A 155 -5.99 -8.98 11.32
C LEU A 155 -5.31 -8.29 12.52
N ASP A 156 -5.47 -8.80 13.74
CA ASP A 156 -4.82 -8.26 14.93
C ASP A 156 -3.45 -8.90 15.24
N ASP A 157 -3.18 -10.09 14.67
CA ASP A 157 -1.94 -10.84 14.81
C ASP A 157 -1.27 -11.05 13.43
N ILE A 158 -0.40 -10.10 13.10
CA ILE A 158 0.37 -10.03 11.85
C ILE A 158 1.86 -10.02 12.20
N SER A 159 2.61 -11.00 11.70
CA SER A 159 4.06 -11.09 11.87
C SER A 159 4.78 -11.06 10.51
N ILE A 160 5.99 -10.51 10.50
CA ILE A 160 6.84 -10.46 9.31
C ILE A 160 7.59 -11.79 9.21
N ALA A 161 7.32 -12.54 8.15
CA ALA A 161 8.01 -13.77 7.84
C ALA A 161 9.28 -13.56 7.00
N ALA A 162 9.25 -12.58 6.11
CA ALA A 162 10.41 -12.15 5.33
C ALA A 162 10.24 -10.69 4.90
N ALA A 163 11.32 -9.96 4.68
CA ALA A 163 11.24 -8.57 4.20
C ALA A 163 12.46 -8.15 3.39
N THR A 164 12.33 -7.08 2.60
CA THR A 164 13.51 -6.38 2.07
C THR A 164 14.26 -5.66 3.20
N ALA A 165 15.59 -5.77 3.23
CA ALA A 165 16.44 -5.14 4.25
C ALA A 165 16.82 -3.68 3.92
N ASP A 166 16.66 -3.24 2.67
CA ASP A 166 17.08 -1.93 2.19
C ASP A 166 15.95 -1.13 1.53
N ILE A 167 15.79 -1.21 0.21
CA ILE A 167 14.74 -0.52 -0.53
C ILE A 167 13.59 -1.48 -0.81
N SER A 168 12.36 -0.96 -0.87
CA SER A 168 11.19 -1.73 -1.29
C SER A 168 11.19 -1.98 -2.80
N VAL A 169 10.36 -2.93 -3.25
CA VAL A 169 10.10 -3.12 -4.70
C VAL A 169 9.49 -1.86 -5.32
N GLY A 170 8.63 -1.14 -4.58
CA GLY A 170 8.06 0.12 -5.03
C GLY A 170 9.13 1.19 -5.25
N GLN A 171 10.07 1.34 -4.31
CA GLN A 171 11.21 2.24 -4.46
C GLN A 171 12.12 1.87 -5.63
N LEU A 172 12.40 0.58 -5.82
CA LEU A 172 13.18 0.12 -6.96
C LEU A 172 12.49 0.51 -8.28
N ILE A 173 11.19 0.24 -8.40
CA ILE A 173 10.39 0.62 -9.58
C ILE A 173 10.41 2.13 -9.81
N ASP A 174 10.14 2.92 -8.78
CA ASP A 174 10.06 4.38 -8.89
C ASP A 174 11.42 4.99 -9.25
N ARG A 175 12.50 4.54 -8.62
CA ARG A 175 13.86 5.06 -8.90
C ARG A 175 14.34 4.70 -10.30
N VAL A 176 14.08 3.47 -10.75
CA VAL A 176 14.41 3.05 -12.12
C VAL A 176 13.57 3.83 -13.13
N GLY A 177 12.27 3.97 -12.89
CA GLY A 177 11.41 4.74 -13.78
C GLY A 177 11.83 6.20 -13.92
N VAL A 178 12.19 6.86 -12.81
CA VAL A 178 12.75 8.23 -12.82
C VAL A 178 14.08 8.28 -13.57
N MET A 179 14.97 7.32 -13.34
CA MET A 179 16.24 7.21 -14.07
C MET A 179 16.03 7.06 -15.59
N LEU A 180 14.96 6.38 -16.01
CA LEU A 180 14.57 6.20 -17.41
C LEU A 180 13.70 7.36 -17.98
N GLY A 181 13.51 8.44 -17.21
CA GLY A 181 12.84 9.67 -17.67
C GLY A 181 11.36 9.80 -17.31
N SER A 182 10.80 8.94 -16.45
CA SER A 182 9.43 9.07 -15.94
C SER A 182 9.32 10.08 -14.80
N GLY A 183 8.11 10.60 -14.59
CA GLY A 183 7.71 11.21 -13.32
C GLY A 183 7.40 10.17 -12.24
N PHE A 184 7.16 10.66 -11.01
CA PHE A 184 6.69 9.86 -9.88
C PHE A 184 5.15 9.94 -9.74
N PRO A 185 4.44 8.83 -9.44
CA PRO A 185 4.92 7.45 -9.35
C PRO A 185 5.20 6.84 -10.74
N ALA A 186 6.20 5.97 -10.84
CA ALA A 186 6.71 5.48 -12.13
C ALA A 186 6.27 4.05 -12.50
N GLY A 187 5.51 3.37 -11.63
CA GLY A 187 5.02 2.01 -11.86
C GLY A 187 4.34 1.78 -13.21
N PRO A 188 3.28 2.52 -13.57
CA PRO A 188 2.58 2.35 -14.85
C PRO A 188 3.46 2.60 -16.07
N PHE A 189 4.42 3.53 -15.97
CA PHE A 189 5.39 3.79 -17.03
C PHE A 189 6.32 2.58 -17.22
N LEU A 190 6.87 2.07 -16.13
CA LEU A 190 7.83 0.97 -16.17
C LEU A 190 7.18 -0.32 -16.67
N GLU A 191 5.95 -0.62 -16.23
CA GLU A 191 5.17 -1.77 -16.70
C GLU A 191 4.94 -1.70 -18.22
N LYS A 192 4.49 -0.55 -18.72
CA LYS A 192 4.27 -0.37 -20.17
C LYS A 192 5.56 -0.47 -20.97
N LEU A 193 6.65 0.12 -20.47
CA LEU A 193 7.94 0.11 -21.14
C LEU A 193 8.53 -1.30 -21.20
N ALA A 194 8.35 -2.10 -20.13
CA ALA A 194 8.80 -3.48 -20.06
C ALA A 194 8.17 -4.38 -21.13
N LEU A 195 6.95 -4.11 -21.60
CA LEU A 195 6.29 -4.93 -22.64
C LEU A 195 7.06 -4.99 -23.97
N GLY A 196 7.87 -3.97 -24.27
CA GLY A 196 8.74 -3.95 -25.45
C GLY A 196 10.13 -4.53 -25.23
N GLY A 197 10.42 -4.98 -24.00
CA GLY A 197 11.74 -5.41 -23.58
C GLY A 197 11.91 -6.92 -23.60
N SER A 198 13.16 -7.33 -23.41
CA SER A 198 13.59 -8.70 -23.21
C SER A 198 14.61 -8.75 -22.09
N LEU A 199 14.75 -9.91 -21.44
CA LEU A 199 15.64 -10.05 -20.31
C LEU A 199 17.11 -10.00 -20.76
N PRO A 200 17.91 -8.98 -20.39
CA PRO A 200 19.32 -8.90 -20.78
C PRO A 200 20.15 -9.96 -20.03
N GLU A 201 19.78 -10.25 -18.80
CA GLU A 201 20.36 -11.31 -17.96
C GLU A 201 19.38 -11.66 -16.83
N LYS A 202 19.47 -12.87 -16.29
CA LYS A 202 18.58 -13.30 -15.21
C LYS A 202 18.97 -12.67 -13.86
N PRO A 203 18.07 -11.98 -13.15
CA PRO A 203 18.36 -11.48 -11.81
C PRO A 203 18.58 -12.64 -10.83
N ILE A 204 19.60 -12.54 -9.98
CA ILE A 204 19.92 -13.57 -8.98
C ILE A 204 19.54 -13.01 -7.62
N ILE A 205 18.37 -13.40 -7.13
CA ILE A 205 17.89 -13.01 -5.80
C ILE A 205 18.57 -13.88 -4.75
N ARG A 206 19.18 -13.22 -3.75
CA ARG A 206 19.73 -13.88 -2.57
C ARG A 206 18.89 -13.51 -1.37
N ILE A 207 18.54 -14.52 -0.58
CA ILE A 207 17.90 -14.34 0.71
C ILE A 207 18.88 -14.78 1.79
N LYS A 208 19.00 -13.96 2.83
CA LYS A 208 19.84 -14.20 3.98
C LYS A 208 19.01 -13.90 5.22
N ASP A 209 18.89 -14.87 6.12
CA ASP A 209 18.14 -14.74 7.38
C ASP A 209 16.70 -14.24 7.18
N GLY A 210 16.02 -14.71 6.11
CA GLY A 210 14.66 -14.27 5.77
C GLY A 210 14.59 -12.89 5.09
N HIS A 211 15.71 -12.27 4.76
CA HIS A 211 15.76 -10.95 4.15
C HIS A 211 16.40 -10.94 2.76
N CYS A 212 15.84 -10.13 1.85
CA CYS A 212 16.44 -9.85 0.55
C CYS A 212 16.91 -8.38 0.46
N SER A 213 17.81 -8.08 -0.47
CA SER A 213 18.33 -6.72 -0.71
C SER A 213 18.12 -6.35 -2.18
N LEU A 214 17.55 -5.18 -2.41
CA LEU A 214 17.16 -4.68 -3.72
C LEU A 214 18.03 -3.51 -4.21
N SER A 215 18.79 -2.85 -3.34
CA SER A 215 19.67 -1.73 -3.73
C SER A 215 20.77 -2.14 -4.72
N GLY A 216 21.21 -3.40 -4.69
CA GLY A 216 22.13 -3.95 -5.69
C GLY A 216 21.55 -3.92 -7.11
N PHE A 217 20.24 -4.12 -7.25
CA PHE A 217 19.56 -4.08 -8.54
C PHE A 217 19.38 -2.65 -9.05
N GLU A 218 19.15 -1.68 -8.16
CA GLU A 218 19.16 -0.25 -8.53
C GLU A 218 20.51 0.12 -9.16
N ASN A 219 21.62 -0.14 -8.48
CA ASN A 219 22.97 0.13 -9.01
C ASN A 219 23.24 -0.61 -10.33
N LYS A 220 22.74 -1.84 -10.45
CA LYS A 220 22.89 -2.65 -11.66
C LYS A 220 22.12 -2.07 -12.84
N THR A 221 20.88 -1.62 -12.64
CA THR A 221 20.10 -0.95 -13.70
C THR A 221 20.75 0.34 -14.16
N LYS A 222 21.35 1.12 -13.24
CA LYS A 222 22.16 2.29 -13.58
C LYS A 222 23.36 1.92 -14.44
N THR A 223 24.08 0.87 -14.08
CA THR A 223 25.21 0.35 -14.86
C THR A 223 24.77 -0.13 -16.25
N MET A 224 23.59 -0.78 -16.36
CA MET A 224 23.01 -1.19 -17.64
C MET A 224 22.74 0.02 -18.54
N LEU A 225 22.18 1.09 -17.97
CA LEU A 225 21.93 2.33 -18.69
C LEU A 225 23.23 2.97 -19.20
N GLU A 226 24.26 3.06 -18.35
CA GLU A 226 25.58 3.58 -18.71
C GLU A 226 26.26 2.75 -19.82
N LYS A 227 25.94 1.45 -19.91
CA LYS A 227 26.41 0.55 -20.97
C LYS A 227 25.56 0.58 -22.25
N GLY A 228 24.53 1.42 -22.30
CA GLY A 228 23.67 1.57 -23.48
C GLY A 228 22.64 0.45 -23.66
N ILE A 229 22.32 -0.32 -22.60
CA ILE A 229 21.18 -1.24 -22.66
C ILE A 229 19.89 -0.42 -22.82
N SER A 230 18.98 -0.88 -23.69
CA SER A 230 17.77 -0.12 -23.99
C SER A 230 16.86 0.05 -22.76
N PRO A 231 16.15 1.18 -22.64
CA PRO A 231 15.20 1.42 -21.54
C PRO A 231 14.16 0.29 -21.37
N GLU A 232 13.70 -0.30 -22.47
CA GLU A 232 12.75 -1.44 -22.47
C GLU A 232 13.33 -2.67 -21.77
N ASN A 233 14.59 -3.01 -22.07
CA ASN A 233 15.26 -4.15 -21.46
C ASN A 233 15.58 -3.89 -19.97
N ILE A 234 15.91 -2.64 -19.60
CA ILE A 234 16.11 -2.25 -18.19
C ILE A 234 14.78 -2.36 -17.43
N ALA A 235 13.70 -1.84 -18.00
CA ALA A 235 12.36 -1.95 -17.41
C ALA A 235 11.94 -3.41 -17.24
N PHE A 236 12.13 -4.25 -18.27
CA PHE A 236 11.88 -5.69 -18.20
C PHE A 236 12.70 -6.35 -17.09
N TYR A 237 14.01 -6.06 -17.00
CA TYR A 237 14.88 -6.58 -15.96
C TYR A 237 14.40 -6.20 -14.55
N THR A 238 13.91 -4.97 -14.36
CA THR A 238 13.39 -4.51 -13.07
C THR A 238 12.11 -5.24 -12.68
N ILE A 239 11.15 -5.39 -13.61
CA ILE A 239 9.91 -6.15 -13.35
C ILE A 239 10.22 -7.62 -13.05
N GLU A 240 11.11 -8.24 -13.81
CA GLU A 240 11.56 -9.62 -13.57
C GLU A 240 12.25 -9.76 -12.20
N THR A 241 13.04 -8.77 -11.78
CA THR A 241 13.65 -8.74 -10.44
C THR A 241 12.61 -8.74 -9.33
N VAL A 242 11.52 -7.99 -9.49
CA VAL A 242 10.40 -7.96 -8.53
C VAL A 242 9.71 -9.32 -8.48
N ALA A 243 9.36 -9.89 -9.63
CA ALA A 243 8.71 -11.20 -9.72
C ALA A 243 9.58 -12.32 -9.10
N MET A 244 10.87 -12.33 -9.43
CA MET A 244 11.82 -13.29 -8.86
C MET A 244 12.03 -13.08 -7.35
N THR A 245 11.95 -11.85 -6.86
CA THR A 245 12.03 -11.56 -5.42
C THR A 245 10.86 -12.18 -4.67
N VAL A 246 9.63 -11.93 -5.13
CA VAL A 246 8.41 -12.51 -4.55
C VAL A 246 8.49 -14.04 -4.56
N LYS A 247 8.87 -14.63 -5.71
CA LYS A 247 9.04 -16.07 -5.84
C LYS A 247 10.06 -16.62 -4.85
N LYS A 248 11.25 -16.02 -4.76
CA LYS A 248 12.33 -16.50 -3.89
C LYS A 248 11.97 -16.37 -2.42
N MET A 249 11.33 -15.27 -2.01
CA MET A 249 10.81 -15.07 -0.66
C MET A 249 9.75 -16.13 -0.29
N THR A 250 8.94 -16.53 -1.27
CA THR A 250 7.94 -17.60 -1.07
C THR A 250 8.61 -18.97 -0.94
N GLU A 251 9.59 -19.29 -1.79
CA GLU A 251 10.27 -20.60 -1.78
C GLU A 251 11.15 -20.83 -0.55
N GLU A 252 11.79 -19.78 -0.03
CA GLU A 252 12.63 -19.88 1.17
C GLU A 252 11.87 -19.72 2.47
N TYR A 253 10.59 -19.34 2.40
CA TYR A 253 9.73 -19.34 3.57
C TYR A 253 9.56 -20.77 4.09
N ASN A 254 10.03 -21.00 5.31
CA ASN A 254 9.79 -22.22 6.03
C ASN A 254 8.89 -21.92 7.25
N PRO A 255 7.63 -22.42 7.26
CA PRO A 255 6.68 -22.15 8.33
C PRO A 255 7.13 -22.64 9.71
N GLU A 256 8.13 -23.53 9.78
CA GLU A 256 8.70 -24.07 11.03
C GLU A 256 9.90 -23.27 11.58
N LYS A 257 10.43 -22.28 10.84
CA LYS A 257 11.73 -21.65 11.15
C LYS A 257 11.71 -20.19 11.62
N LEU A 258 10.55 -19.61 11.92
CA LEU A 258 10.52 -18.22 12.41
C LEU A 258 10.69 -18.15 13.94
N PRO A 259 11.45 -17.16 14.44
CA PRO A 259 11.64 -16.99 15.88
C PRO A 259 10.29 -16.76 16.55
N VAL A 260 10.07 -17.51 17.64
CA VAL A 260 9.07 -17.21 18.66
C VAL A 260 9.46 -15.90 19.35
#